data_AF-A0A3B0P303-F1
#
_entry.id   AF-A0A3B0P303-F1
#
_cell.length_a   1.000
_cell.length_b   1.000
_cell.length_c   1.000
_cell.angle_alpha   90.00
_cell.angle_beta   90.00
_cell.angle_gamma   90.00
#
_symmetry.space_group_name_H-M   'P 1'
#
loop_
_entity.id
_entity.type
_entity.pdbx_description
1 polymer ?
#
loop_
_entity_poly.entity_id
_entity_poly.type
_entity_poly.pdbx_seq_one_letter_code
_entity_poly.pdbx_strand_id
1 'polypeptide(L)'
;MLISLLTALICYKLSSKISMTIPLVLFIPLSLGGALLSANATTNVNNAAFYINKQYPLHLAGNEANVEPFFINNQKDELLLVPNGMQNKNFSEEQKQYLEEVMKISNNSSKEW
;
A
#
# COMPACT_ATOMS: atom_id res chain seq x y z
N MET A 1 -24.17 -18.45 22.24
CA MET A 1 -25.42 -19.22 22.42
C MET A 1 -26.48 -18.87 21.39
N LEU A 2 -26.87 -17.59 21.24
CA LEU A 2 -27.90 -17.15 20.28
C LEU A 2 -27.55 -17.45 18.81
N ILE A 3 -26.32 -17.12 18.39
CA ILE A 3 -25.84 -17.39 17.02
C ILE A 3 -25.86 -18.90 16.75
N SER A 4 -25.36 -19.71 17.69
CA SER A 4 -25.31 -21.17 17.61
C SER A 4 -26.71 -21.81 17.48
N LEU A 5 -27.71 -21.28 18.21
CA LEU A 5 -29.10 -21.72 18.11
C LEU A 5 -29.72 -21.38 16.75
N LEU A 6 -29.41 -20.19 16.23
CA LEU A 6 -29.86 -19.73 14.91
C LEU A 6 -29.26 -20.60 13.80
N THR A 7 -27.96 -20.92 13.90
CA THR A 7 -27.28 -21.83 12.97
C THR A 7 -27.85 -23.25 13.01
N ALA A 8 -28.18 -23.76 14.21
CA ALA A 8 -28.80 -25.07 14.38
C ALA A 8 -30.22 -25.12 13.78
N LEU A 9 -31.04 -24.07 13.96
CA LEU A 9 -32.39 -23.98 13.41
C LEU A 9 -32.39 -23.88 11.87
N ILE A 10 -31.43 -23.14 11.32
CA ILE A 10 -31.17 -23.04 9.88
C ILE A 10 -30.75 -24.42 9.35
N CYS A 11 -29.78 -25.10 9.97
CA CYS A 11 -29.35 -26.44 9.56
C CYS A 11 -30.44 -27.51 9.70
N TYR A 12 -31.33 -27.40 10.68
CA TYR A 12 -32.42 -28.35 10.89
C TYR A 12 -33.51 -28.23 9.81
N LYS A 13 -33.71 -27.03 9.24
CA LYS A 13 -34.78 -26.74 8.27
C LYS A 13 -34.31 -26.75 6.82
N LEU A 14 -33.02 -26.56 6.58
CA LEU A 14 -32.40 -26.54 5.25
C LEU A 14 -31.71 -27.88 4.99
N SER A 15 -32.04 -28.56 3.88
CA SER A 15 -31.37 -29.83 3.52
C SER A 15 -29.84 -29.63 3.49
N SER A 16 -29.05 -30.68 3.80
CA SER A 16 -27.59 -30.55 3.91
C SER A 16 -26.93 -29.90 2.68
N LYS A 17 -27.57 -30.02 1.51
CA LYS A 17 -27.17 -29.36 0.25
C LYS A 17 -27.17 -27.83 0.37
N ILE A 18 -28.19 -27.24 1.01
CA ILE A 18 -28.32 -25.79 1.13
C ILE A 18 -27.34 -25.24 2.17
N SER A 19 -27.11 -25.98 3.26
CA SER A 19 -26.07 -25.62 4.25
C SER A 19 -24.66 -25.58 3.66
N MET A 20 -24.36 -26.40 2.64
CA MET A 20 -23.08 -26.34 1.92
C MET A 20 -23.06 -25.23 0.86
N THR A 21 -24.18 -24.95 0.19
CA THR A 21 -24.25 -23.93 -0.86
C THR A 21 -24.12 -22.51 -0.31
N ILE A 22 -24.66 -22.20 0.87
CA ILE A 22 -24.62 -20.84 1.45
C ILE A 22 -23.18 -20.34 1.65
N PRO A 23 -22.26 -21.07 2.32
CA PRO A 23 -20.87 -20.64 2.44
C PRO A 23 -20.18 -20.45 1.08
N LEU A 24 -20.44 -21.31 0.10
CA LEU A 24 -19.86 -21.24 -1.24
C LEU A 24 -20.31 -19.96 -1.99
N VAL A 25 -21.61 -19.67 -1.97
CA VAL A 25 -22.19 -18.49 -2.63
C VAL A 25 -21.72 -17.19 -1.97
N LEU A 26 -21.43 -17.20 -0.66
CA LEU A 26 -20.85 -16.04 0.02
C LEU A 26 -19.34 -15.92 -0.18
N PHE A 27 -18.62 -17.04 -0.19
CA PHE A 27 -17.17 -17.05 -0.32
C PHE A 27 -16.67 -16.61 -1.70
N ILE A 28 -17.33 -17.04 -2.77
CA ILE A 28 -16.93 -16.71 -4.15
C ILE A 28 -16.87 -15.19 -4.39
N PRO A 29 -17.93 -14.40 -4.17
CA PRO A 29 -17.87 -12.96 -4.39
C PRO A 29 -16.91 -12.25 -3.43
N LEU A 30 -16.80 -12.70 -2.17
CA LEU A 30 -15.87 -12.11 -1.20
C LEU A 30 -14.41 -12.35 -1.60
N SER A 31 -14.08 -13.57 -2.03
CA SER A 31 -12.72 -13.92 -2.48
C SER A 31 -12.35 -13.21 -3.78
N LEU A 32 -13.27 -13.11 -4.74
CA LEU A 32 -13.07 -12.34 -5.97
C LEU A 32 -12.92 -10.85 -5.69
N GLY A 33 -13.76 -10.29 -4.82
CA GLY A 33 -13.66 -8.88 -4.40
C GLY A 33 -12.32 -8.60 -3.72
N GLY A 34 -11.91 -9.46 -2.77
CA GLY A 34 -10.60 -9.35 -2.12
C GLY A 34 -9.44 -9.47 -3.09
N ALA A 35 -9.51 -10.39 -4.06
CA ALA A 35 -8.48 -10.55 -5.08
C ALA A 35 -8.34 -9.31 -5.96
N LEU A 36 -9.46 -8.75 -6.44
CA LEU A 36 -9.46 -7.54 -7.26
C LEU A 36 -8.92 -6.33 -6.49
N LEU A 37 -9.32 -6.16 -5.23
CA LEU A 37 -8.78 -5.10 -4.37
C LEU A 37 -7.27 -5.28 -4.17
N SER A 38 -6.82 -6.50 -3.88
CA SER A 38 -5.39 -6.79 -3.66
C SER A 38 -4.53 -6.56 -4.92
N ALA A 39 -5.08 -6.82 -6.11
CA ALA A 39 -4.37 -6.62 -7.37
C ALA A 39 -4.16 -5.15 -7.72
N ASN A 40 -4.99 -4.26 -7.17
CA ASN A 40 -4.90 -2.81 -7.39
C ASN A 40 -4.34 -2.06 -6.18
N ALA A 41 -4.10 -2.74 -5.07
CA ALA A 41 -3.50 -2.16 -3.88
C ALA A 41 -1.98 -2.08 -4.03
N THR A 42 -1.40 -0.95 -3.64
CA THR A 42 0.04 -0.77 -3.51
C THR A 42 0.39 -0.46 -2.06
N THR A 43 1.59 -0.84 -1.63
CA THR A 43 2.06 -0.48 -0.28
C THR A 43 2.45 1.00 -0.26
N ASN A 44 2.35 1.65 0.90
CA ASN A 44 2.82 3.03 1.08
C ASN A 44 4.30 3.18 0.65
N VAL A 45 5.12 2.16 0.91
CA VAL A 45 6.55 2.12 0.53
C VAL A 45 6.72 2.10 -0.99
N ASN A 46 5.98 1.24 -1.70
CA ASN A 46 6.05 1.16 -3.16
C ASN A 46 5.54 2.45 -3.82
N ASN A 47 4.51 3.08 -3.22
CA ASN A 47 3.99 4.34 -3.72
C ASN A 47 5.00 5.48 -3.53
N ALA A 48 5.61 5.58 -2.34
CA ALA A 48 6.66 6.55 -2.08
C ALA A 48 7.85 6.33 -3.02
N ALA A 49 8.27 5.08 -3.21
CA ALA A 49 9.34 4.71 -4.11
C ALA A 49 9.04 5.07 -5.57
N PHE A 50 7.79 4.94 -6.03
CA PHE A 50 7.38 5.34 -7.38
C PHE A 50 7.64 6.82 -7.63
N TYR A 51 7.21 7.70 -6.72
CA TYR A 51 7.40 9.15 -6.88
C TYR A 51 8.86 9.58 -6.67
N ILE A 52 9.54 9.07 -5.64
CA ILE A 52 10.95 9.40 -5.37
C ILE A 52 11.84 9.03 -6.56
N ASN A 53 11.62 7.87 -7.19
CA ASN A 53 12.44 7.39 -8.30
C ASN A 53 11.92 7.79 -9.68
N LYS A 54 10.86 8.61 -9.75
CA LYS A 54 10.29 9.03 -11.02
C LYS A 54 11.34 9.81 -11.82
N GLN A 55 11.68 9.30 -13.01
CA GLN A 55 12.77 9.83 -13.81
C GLN A 55 12.49 11.27 -14.24
N TYR A 56 13.50 12.13 -14.08
CA TYR A 56 13.44 13.52 -14.51
C TYR A 56 14.81 13.99 -15.02
N PRO A 57 15.01 14.05 -16.35
CA PRO A 57 16.32 14.30 -16.95
C PRO A 57 16.95 15.66 -16.67
N LEU A 58 16.15 16.65 -16.24
CA LEU A 58 16.63 18.02 -15.98
C LEU A 58 17.19 18.20 -14.57
N HIS A 59 16.99 17.23 -13.68
CA HIS A 59 17.59 17.22 -12.35
C HIS A 59 18.91 16.45 -12.36
N LEU A 60 19.88 16.94 -11.59
CA LEU A 60 21.20 16.33 -11.49
C LEU A 60 21.14 14.90 -10.92
N ALA A 61 20.20 14.61 -10.03
CA ALA A 61 19.99 13.25 -9.50
C ALA A 61 19.22 12.33 -10.46
N GLY A 62 18.74 12.85 -11.60
CA GLY A 62 17.98 12.09 -12.59
C GLY A 62 16.55 11.70 -12.17
N ASN A 63 16.05 12.23 -11.06
CA ASN A 63 14.68 12.00 -10.58
C ASN A 63 13.96 13.30 -10.19
N GLU A 64 12.63 13.26 -10.14
CA GLU A 64 11.79 14.43 -9.83
C GLU A 64 12.08 15.01 -8.44
N ALA A 65 12.36 14.15 -7.46
CA ALA A 65 12.72 14.59 -6.11
C ALA A 65 14.11 15.29 -6.06
N ASN A 66 14.93 15.16 -7.10
CA ASN A 66 16.33 15.60 -7.14
C ASN A 66 17.16 15.12 -5.93
N VAL A 67 16.98 13.87 -5.50
CA VAL A 67 17.65 13.27 -4.34
C VAL A 67 18.36 11.98 -4.71
N GLU A 68 19.40 11.63 -3.96
CA GLU A 68 20.11 10.37 -4.16
C GLU A 68 19.78 9.38 -3.03
N PRO A 69 19.40 8.12 -3.35
CA PRO A 69 19.22 7.10 -2.34
C PRO A 69 20.57 6.69 -1.74
N PHE A 70 20.64 6.60 -0.42
CA PHE A 70 21.81 6.17 0.31
C PHE A 70 21.49 4.92 1.13
N PHE A 71 22.26 3.87 0.91
CA PHE A 71 22.07 2.59 1.59
C PHE A 71 23.03 2.48 2.77
N ILE A 72 22.49 2.26 3.97
CA ILE A 72 23.27 1.89 5.15
C ILE A 72 22.99 0.43 5.48
N ASN A 73 24.04 -0.37 5.59
CA ASN A 73 23.95 -1.75 6.05
C ASN A 73 23.81 -1.81 7.58
N ASN A 74 22.65 -1.40 8.10
CA ASN A 74 22.34 -1.37 9.54
C ASN A 74 21.24 -2.37 9.96
N GLN A 75 20.84 -3.28 9.07
CA GLN A 75 19.74 -4.24 9.27
C GLN A 75 18.39 -3.59 9.56
N LYS A 76 18.20 -2.31 9.20
CA LYS A 76 16.90 -1.64 9.26
C LYS A 76 16.36 -1.46 7.86
N ASP A 77 15.04 -1.50 7.75
CA ASP A 77 14.32 -1.20 6.52
C ASP A 77 14.06 0.32 6.42
N GLU A 78 15.15 1.08 6.23
CA GLU A 78 15.15 2.54 6.17
C GLU A 78 15.72 3.00 4.81
N LEU A 79 14.96 3.83 4.09
CA LEU A 79 15.46 4.54 2.92
C LEU A 79 16.01 5.89 3.37
N LEU A 80 17.31 6.10 3.19
CA LEU A 80 17.93 7.40 3.42
C LEU A 80 18.07 8.13 2.10
N LEU A 81 17.70 9.40 2.12
CA LEU A 81 17.81 10.29 0.98
C LEU A 81 18.86 11.34 1.28
N VAL A 82 19.66 11.66 0.28
CA VAL A 82 20.69 12.70 0.35
C VAL A 82 20.31 13.79 -0.64
N PRO A 83 20.39 15.08 -0.25
CA PRO A 83 20.17 16.18 -1.19
C PRO A 83 21.20 16.10 -2.31
N ASN A 84 20.77 16.32 -3.55
CA ASN A 84 21.72 16.43 -4.66
C ASN A 84 22.73 17.56 -4.41
N GLY A 85 23.99 17.33 -4.76
CA GLY A 85 25.05 18.33 -4.76
C GLY A 85 26.06 18.10 -3.64
N MET A 86 27.34 17.98 -4.01
CA MET A 86 28.44 17.58 -3.12
C MET A 86 28.62 18.45 -1.87
N GLN A 87 28.15 19.71 -1.90
CA GLN A 87 28.26 20.66 -0.78
C GLN A 87 26.94 20.91 -0.05
N ASN A 88 25.84 20.31 -0.51
CA ASN A 88 24.53 20.54 0.10
C ASN A 88 24.39 19.72 1.37
N LYS A 89 24.31 20.39 2.51
CA LYS A 89 24.12 19.75 3.82
C LYS A 89 22.64 19.49 4.14
N ASN A 90 21.74 20.19 3.46
CA ASN A 90 20.30 20.17 3.71
C ASN A 90 19.55 20.08 2.37
N PHE A 91 18.33 19.54 2.43
CA PHE A 91 17.37 19.65 1.33
C PHE A 91 16.99 21.11 1.09
N SER A 92 16.80 21.47 -0.18
CA SER A 92 16.13 22.71 -0.57
C SER A 92 14.68 22.69 -0.09
N GLU A 93 14.06 23.86 0.03
CA GLU A 93 12.64 23.93 0.41
C GLU A 93 11.73 23.21 -0.59
N GLU A 94 12.06 23.26 -1.88
CA GLU A 94 11.34 22.54 -2.94
C GLU A 94 11.42 21.02 -2.74
N GLN A 95 12.62 20.50 -2.43
CA GLN A 95 12.81 19.08 -2.13
C GLN A 95 12.02 18.65 -0.89
N LYS A 96 12.03 19.46 0.17
CA LYS A 96 11.25 19.18 1.39
C LYS A 96 9.75 19.13 1.08
N GLN A 97 9.24 20.14 0.38
CA GLN A 97 7.83 20.20 0.00
C GLN A 97 7.42 19.00 -0.85
N TYR A 98 8.23 18.64 -1.85
CA TYR A 98 7.98 17.48 -2.69
C TYR A 98 7.93 16.19 -1.86
N LEU A 99 8.93 15.97 -0.99
CA LEU A 99 9.00 14.77 -0.16
C LEU A 99 7.84 14.70 0.85
N GLU A 100 7.45 15.82 1.45
CA GLU A 100 6.28 15.91 2.34
C GLU A 100 4.99 15.54 1.59
N GLU A 101 4.83 16.01 0.35
CA GLU A 101 3.68 15.67 -0.47
C GLU A 101 3.66 14.19 -0.88
N VAL A 102 4.81 13.63 -1.25
CA VAL A 102 4.96 12.19 -1.50
C VAL A 102 4.56 11.37 -0.27
N MET A 103 5.00 11.78 0.93
CA MET A 103 4.62 11.09 2.17
C MET A 103 3.13 11.21 2.47
N LYS A 104 2.51 12.36 2.18
CA LYS A 104 1.07 12.57 2.35
C LYS A 104 0.26 11.67 1.42
N ILE A 105 0.61 11.63 0.13
CA ILE A 105 -0.05 10.77 -0.87
C ILE A 105 0.15 9.29 -0.50
N SER A 106 1.38 8.90 -0.19
CA SER A 106 1.73 7.51 0.13
C SER A 106 1.01 7.02 1.39
N ASN A 107 0.89 7.84 2.44
CA ASN A 107 0.17 7.48 3.66
C ASN A 107 -1.36 7.35 3.46
N ASN A 108 -1.91 7.98 2.42
CA ASN A 108 -3.32 7.85 2.06
C ASN A 108 -3.60 6.68 1.10
N SER A 109 -2.56 6.04 0.54
CA SER A 109 -2.72 4.95 -0.43
C SER A 109 -3.38 3.68 0.10
N SER A 110 -3.41 3.50 1.43
CA SER A 110 -4.17 2.43 2.09
C SER A 110 -5.60 2.85 2.52
N LYS A 111 -5.95 4.14 2.38
CA LYS A 111 -7.21 4.74 2.86
C LYS A 111 -8.16 5.14 1.73
N GLU A 112 -7.63 5.55 0.58
CA GLU A 112 -8.43 5.85 -0.61
C GLU A 112 -8.60 4.58 -1.44
N TRP A 113 -9.83 4.06 -1.43
CA TRP A 113 -10.33 2.96 -2.24
C TRP A 113 -11.44 3.47 -3.14
#